data_AF-A0A8H3KTF2-F1
#
_entry.id   AF-A0A8H3KTF2-F1
#
_cell.length_a   1.000
_cell.length_b   1.000
_cell.length_c   1.000
_cell.angle_alpha   90.00
_cell.angle_beta   90.00
_cell.angle_gamma   90.00
#
_symmetry.space_group_name_H-M   'P 1'
#
loop_
_entity.id
_entity.type
_entity.pdbx_description
1 polymer ?
#
loop_
_entity_poly.entity_id
_entity_poly.type
_entity_poly.pdbx_seq_one_letter_code
_entity_poly.pdbx_strand_id
1 'polypeptide(L)'
;MRIGQFYLQSYKIQEFKYHECWKHIFDTDSAFITNFPNIKKLIQIGLIIPLPNANVERIFSQQKLLKNKLRNKMSLESLHRFLMILINGPELEEIDYKSAYEYRRFIMKERRFENIDDNTNM
;
A
#
# COMPACT_ATOMS: atom_id res chain seq x y z
N MET A 1 3.20 40.65 0.35
CA MET A 1 2.85 39.54 1.26
C MET A 1 1.47 39.70 1.94
N ARG A 2 0.46 40.31 1.28
CA ARG A 2 -0.91 40.44 1.85
C ARG A 2 -1.99 39.74 1.01
N ILE A 3 -1.76 39.57 -0.29
CA ILE A 3 -2.72 38.95 -1.21
C ILE A 3 -3.04 37.51 -0.81
N GLY A 4 -2.03 36.68 -0.51
CA GLY A 4 -2.25 35.29 -0.09
C GLY A 4 -3.04 35.13 1.23
N GLN A 5 -2.98 36.12 2.13
CA GLN A 5 -3.76 36.10 3.39
C GLN A 5 -5.25 36.36 3.14
N PHE A 6 -5.59 37.24 2.18
CA PHE A 6 -6.98 37.49 1.80
C PHE A 6 -7.65 36.28 1.15
N TYR A 7 -6.93 35.56 0.27
CA TYR A 7 -7.45 34.32 -0.31
C TYR A 7 -7.83 33.32 0.79
N LEU A 8 -6.91 33.03 1.72
CA LEU A 8 -7.15 32.07 2.79
C LEU A 8 -8.23 32.52 3.79
N GLN A 9 -8.43 33.83 3.99
CA GLN A 9 -9.49 34.35 4.86
C GLN A 9 -10.89 34.20 4.25
N SER A 10 -11.04 34.33 2.93
CA SER A 10 -12.33 34.12 2.26
C SER A 10 -12.83 32.67 2.37
N TYR A 11 -11.91 31.70 2.39
CA TYR A 11 -12.22 30.26 2.51
C TYR A 11 -12.42 29.77 3.94
N LYS A 12 -12.14 30.59 4.96
CA LYS A 12 -12.39 30.24 6.38
C LYS A 12 -13.88 30.16 6.76
N ILE A 13 -14.78 30.61 5.88
CA ILE A 13 -16.21 30.79 6.16
C ILE A 13 -17.06 29.57 5.75
N GLN A 14 -16.51 28.61 5.00
CA GLN A 14 -17.21 27.38 4.60
C GLN A 14 -16.44 26.15 5.10
N GLU A 15 -17.14 25.22 5.75
CA GLU A 15 -16.59 23.93 6.20
C GLU A 15 -16.28 23.00 5.01
N PHE A 16 -15.38 23.39 4.12
CA PHE A 16 -14.90 22.51 3.06
C PHE A 16 -13.86 21.55 3.61
N LYS A 17 -13.95 20.29 3.19
CA LYS A 17 -12.86 19.34 3.41
C LYS A 17 -11.61 19.89 2.74
N TYR A 18 -10.47 19.80 3.42
CA TYR A 18 -9.19 20.37 2.97
C TYR A 18 -8.85 20.04 1.50
N HIS A 19 -9.13 18.82 1.05
CA HIS A 19 -8.89 18.40 -0.34
C HIS A 19 -9.81 19.08 -1.36
N GLU A 20 -11.05 19.42 -1.00
CA GLU A 20 -12.03 20.07 -1.88
C GLU A 20 -11.66 21.53 -2.09
N CYS A 21 -11.19 22.20 -1.03
CA CYS A 21 -10.70 23.58 -1.10
C CYS A 21 -9.52 23.70 -2.06
N TRP A 22 -8.50 22.83 -1.95
CA TRP A 22 -7.36 22.86 -2.87
C TRP A 22 -7.73 22.49 -4.30
N LYS A 23 -8.65 21.53 -4.49
CA LYS A 23 -9.14 21.19 -5.82
C LYS A 23 -9.82 22.39 -6.47
N HIS A 24 -10.70 23.08 -5.74
CA HIS A 24 -11.37 24.28 -6.23
C HIS A 24 -10.40 25.42 -6.56
N ILE A 25 -9.37 25.65 -5.73
CA ILE A 25 -8.33 26.65 -5.98
C ILE A 25 -7.54 26.33 -7.25
N PHE A 26 -7.20 25.05 -7.46
CA PHE A 26 -6.49 24.64 -8.68
C PHE A 26 -7.37 24.73 -9.94
N ASP A 27 -8.67 24.50 -9.82
CA ASP A 27 -9.61 24.54 -10.93
C ASP A 27 -10.06 25.97 -11.29
N THR A 28 -10.12 26.88 -10.30
CA THR A 28 -10.65 28.24 -10.46
C THR A 28 -9.57 29.30 -10.73
N ASP A 29 -8.36 29.12 -10.20
CA ASP A 29 -7.31 30.14 -10.25
C ASP A 29 -6.03 29.63 -10.94
N SER A 30 -6.03 29.69 -12.27
CA SER A 30 -4.85 29.37 -13.10
C SER A 30 -3.68 30.35 -12.90
N ALA A 31 -3.95 31.56 -12.40
CA ALA A 31 -2.93 32.54 -12.08
C ALA A 31 -2.16 32.16 -10.81
N PHE A 32 -2.83 31.59 -9.80
CA PHE A 32 -2.17 31.04 -8.60
C PHE A 32 -1.16 29.95 -8.95
N ILE A 33 -1.54 29.03 -9.84
CA ILE A 33 -0.68 27.93 -10.31
C ILE A 33 0.58 28.47 -10.98
N THR A 34 0.42 29.48 -11.84
CA THR A 34 1.52 30.07 -12.62
C THR A 34 2.45 30.90 -11.75
N ASN A 35 1.90 31.67 -10.80
CA ASN A 35 2.66 32.57 -9.94
C ASN A 35 3.39 31.85 -8.80
N PHE A 36 2.91 30.66 -8.37
CA PHE A 36 3.46 29.94 -7.23
C PHE A 36 3.73 28.44 -7.50
N PRO A 37 4.64 28.10 -8.44
CA PRO A 37 4.90 26.73 -8.85
C PRO A 37 5.44 25.84 -7.70
N ASN A 38 6.24 26.41 -6.79
CA ASN A 38 6.78 25.67 -5.64
C ASN A 38 5.71 25.35 -4.59
N ILE A 39 4.78 26.28 -4.37
CA ILE A 39 3.67 26.09 -3.42
C ILE A 39 2.71 25.02 -3.98
N LYS A 40 2.40 25.08 -5.28
CA LYS A 40 1.67 24.02 -5.99
C LYS A 40 2.31 22.64 -5.75
N LYS A 41 3.62 22.53 -5.97
CA LYS A 41 4.34 21.26 -5.81
C LYS A 41 4.28 20.75 -4.36
N LEU A 42 4.41 21.64 -3.38
CA LEU A 42 4.31 21.28 -1.97
C LEU A 42 2.90 20.79 -1.60
N ILE A 43 1.85 21.47 -2.07
CA ILE A 43 0.46 21.06 -1.83
C ILE A 43 0.17 19.72 -2.51
N GLN A 44 0.62 19.54 -3.76
CA GLN A 44 0.48 18.26 -4.47
C GLN A 44 1.15 17.12 -3.70
N ILE A 45 2.37 17.33 -3.21
CA ILE A 45 3.05 16.35 -2.34
C ILE A 45 2.24 16.12 -1.06
N GLY A 46 1.77 17.18 -0.40
CA GLY A 46 0.94 17.08 0.81
C GLY A 46 -0.38 16.34 0.63
N LEU A 47 -1.01 16.46 -0.55
CA LEU A 47 -2.24 15.73 -0.90
C LEU A 47 -1.97 14.27 -1.27
N ILE A 48 -0.76 13.94 -1.72
CA ILE A 48 -0.33 12.57 -2.05
C ILE A 48 0.17 11.83 -0.81
N ILE A 49 0.81 12.53 0.14
CA ILE A 49 1.26 11.94 1.40
C ILE A 49 0.04 11.26 2.02
N PRO A 50 0.08 9.92 2.23
CA PRO A 50 -1.03 9.23 2.84
C PRO A 50 -1.16 9.72 4.28
N LEU A 51 -2.07 10.68 4.49
CA LEU A 51 -2.61 11.02 5.80
C LEU A 51 -3.39 9.86 6.44
N PRO A 52 -4.04 8.90 5.73
CA PRO A 52 -4.81 7.88 6.41
C PRO A 52 -3.92 6.72 6.86
N ASN A 53 -3.72 6.65 8.18
CA ASN A 53 -3.19 5.47 8.87
C ASN A 53 -3.90 4.17 8.47
N ALA A 54 -5.15 4.23 8.00
CA ALA A 54 -5.97 3.07 7.63
C ALA A 54 -5.29 2.11 6.64
N ASN A 55 -4.52 2.60 5.66
CA ASN A 55 -3.81 1.73 4.71
C ASN A 55 -2.66 0.98 5.39
N VAL A 56 -1.91 1.66 6.25
CA VAL A 56 -0.82 1.08 7.03
C VAL A 56 -1.37 0.11 8.08
N GLU A 57 -2.46 0.48 8.76
CA GLU A 57 -3.19 -0.37 9.70
C GLU A 57 -3.76 -1.62 9.04
N ARG A 58 -4.27 -1.51 7.80
CA ARG A 58 -4.70 -2.66 7.00
C ARG A 58 -3.53 -3.62 6.76
N ILE A 59 -2.37 -3.12 6.36
CA ILE A 59 -1.17 -3.95 6.14
C ILE A 59 -0.74 -4.63 7.45
N PHE A 60 -0.74 -3.91 8.57
CA PHE A 60 -0.41 -4.49 9.88
C PHE A 60 -1.42 -5.54 10.36
N SER A 61 -2.71 -5.33 10.07
CA SER A 61 -3.75 -6.33 10.35
C SER A 61 -3.52 -7.61 9.55
N GLN A 62 -3.22 -7.50 8.26
CA GLN A 62 -2.87 -8.64 7.41
C GLN A 62 -1.58 -9.33 7.88
N GLN A 63 -0.58 -8.55 8.28
CA GLN A 63 0.66 -9.09 8.86
C GLN A 63 0.39 -9.89 10.14
N LYS A 64 -0.53 -9.43 11.00
CA LYS A 64 -0.95 -10.11 12.23
C LYS A 64 -1.69 -11.42 11.95
N LEU A 65 -2.51 -11.48 10.89
CA LEU A 65 -3.15 -12.72 10.43
C LEU A 65 -2.13 -13.75 9.90
N LEU A 66 -1.12 -13.28 9.16
CA LEU A 66 -0.03 -14.12 8.67
C LEU A 66 0.84 -14.66 9.82
N LYS A 67 1.38 -13.76 10.66
CA LYS A 67 2.19 -14.07 11.84
C LYS A 67 1.29 -14.25 13.07
N ASN A 68 0.63 -15.38 13.12
CA ASN A 68 -0.08 -15.81 14.32
C ASN A 68 0.86 -16.58 15.27
N LYS A 69 0.36 -16.94 16.47
CA LYS A 69 1.14 -17.60 17.54
C LYS A 69 1.90 -18.86 17.06
N LEU A 70 1.33 -19.60 16.10
CA LEU A 70 1.91 -20.83 15.55
C LEU A 70 2.91 -20.56 14.40
N ARG A 71 2.78 -19.43 13.71
CA ARG A 71 3.61 -19.05 12.55
C ARG A 71 4.50 -17.83 12.81
N ASN A 72 4.98 -17.67 14.04
CA ASN A 72 5.79 -16.51 14.40
C ASN A 72 7.23 -16.60 13.82
N LYS A 73 7.72 -17.81 13.59
CA LYS A 73 9.10 -18.08 13.11
C LYS A 73 9.19 -18.13 11.57
N MET A 74 8.80 -17.04 10.91
CA MET A 74 8.84 -16.89 9.45
C MET A 74 9.93 -15.90 9.03
N SER A 75 10.69 -16.22 7.97
CA SER A 75 11.68 -15.29 7.41
C SER A 75 11.02 -14.00 6.90
N LEU A 76 11.75 -12.90 6.95
CA LEU A 76 11.26 -11.60 6.48
C LEU A 76 10.88 -11.65 4.99
N GLU A 77 11.67 -12.34 4.18
CA GLU A 77 11.41 -12.52 2.75
C GLU A 77 10.10 -13.27 2.48
N SER A 78 9.85 -14.37 3.21
CA SER A 78 8.60 -15.11 3.07
C SER A 78 7.40 -14.26 3.48
N LEU A 79 7.53 -13.52 4.59
CA LEU A 79 6.50 -12.61 5.05
C LEU A 79 6.17 -11.55 3.98
N HIS A 80 7.19 -10.94 3.38
CA HIS A 80 7.03 -9.93 2.35
C HIS A 80 6.29 -10.48 1.13
N ARG A 81 6.68 -11.68 0.65
CA ARG A 81 6.00 -12.35 -0.47
C ARG A 81 4.52 -12.61 -0.17
N PHE A 82 4.20 -13.10 1.02
CA PHE A 82 2.80 -13.34 1.40
C PHE A 82 1.99 -12.06 1.52
N LEU A 83 2.57 -10.99 2.08
CA LEU A 83 1.91 -9.69 2.13
C LEU A 83 1.63 -9.13 0.73
N MET A 84 2.56 -9.29 -0.23
CA MET A 84 2.32 -8.85 -1.60
C MET A 84 1.18 -9.60 -2.28
N ILE A 85 1.06 -10.90 -2.03
CA ILE A 85 -0.07 -11.69 -2.53
C ILE A 85 -1.38 -11.23 -1.87
N LEU A 86 -1.40 -10.97 -0.56
CA LEU A 86 -2.62 -10.53 0.12
C LEU A 86 -3.09 -9.13 -0.28
N ILE A 87 -2.16 -8.24 -0.64
CA ILE A 87 -2.48 -6.85 -0.97
C ILE A 87 -2.84 -6.69 -2.45
N ASN A 88 -2.15 -7.41 -3.34
CA ASN A 88 -2.28 -7.23 -4.80
C ASN A 88 -2.87 -8.45 -5.50
N GLY A 89 -3.10 -9.55 -4.79
CA GLY A 89 -3.63 -10.78 -5.37
C GLY A 89 -5.12 -10.67 -5.71
N PRO A 90 -5.61 -11.58 -6.56
CA PRO A 90 -7.03 -11.67 -6.90
C PRO A 90 -7.88 -12.02 -5.66
N GLU A 91 -9.18 -11.77 -5.75
CA GLU A 91 -10.12 -12.14 -4.69
C GLU A 91 -10.09 -13.65 -4.44
N LEU A 92 -10.40 -14.07 -3.21
CA LEU A 92 -10.24 -15.47 -2.78
C LEU A 92 -11.08 -16.43 -3.63
N GLU A 93 -12.21 -15.94 -4.12
CA GLU A 93 -13.17 -16.65 -4.96
C GLU A 93 -12.62 -16.95 -6.36
N GLU A 94 -11.67 -16.16 -6.84
CA GLU A 94 -11.04 -16.32 -8.16
C GLU A 94 -9.76 -17.17 -8.10
N ILE A 95 -9.29 -17.52 -6.91
CA ILE A 95 -8.07 -18.30 -6.73
C ILE A 95 -8.35 -19.78 -7.01
N ASP A 96 -7.70 -20.32 -8.03
CA ASP A 96 -7.67 -21.77 -8.25
C ASP A 96 -6.79 -22.48 -7.22
N TYR A 97 -7.41 -22.84 -6.09
CA TYR A 97 -6.76 -23.60 -5.01
C TYR A 97 -6.27 -24.97 -5.47
N LYS A 98 -6.89 -25.59 -6.49
CA LYS A 98 -6.51 -26.91 -6.97
C LYS A 98 -5.15 -26.85 -7.66
N SER A 99 -4.97 -25.89 -8.56
CA SER A 99 -3.67 -25.67 -9.21
C SER A 99 -2.58 -25.31 -8.20
N ALA A 100 -2.88 -24.46 -7.22
CA ALA A 100 -1.92 -24.10 -6.17
C ALA A 100 -1.52 -25.31 -5.30
N TYR A 101 -2.47 -26.19 -4.98
CA TYR A 101 -2.21 -27.41 -4.21
C TYR A 101 -1.34 -28.39 -4.99
N GLU A 102 -1.67 -28.67 -6.25
CA GLU A 102 -0.89 -29.60 -7.08
C GLU A 102 0.54 -29.08 -7.33
N TYR A 103 0.70 -27.78 -7.57
CA TYR A 103 2.03 -27.15 -7.67
C TYR A 103 2.85 -27.33 -6.38
N ARG A 104 2.24 -27.07 -5.22
CA ARG A 104 2.91 -27.28 -3.92
C ARG A 104 3.27 -28.75 -3.70
N ARG A 105 2.36 -29.67 -4.04
CA ARG A 105 2.56 -31.11 -3.91
C ARG A 105 3.71 -31.58 -4.79
N PHE A 106 3.78 -31.11 -6.04
CA PHE A 106 4.85 -31.40 -6.98
C PHE A 106 6.21 -30.96 -6.44
N ILE A 107 6.35 -29.70 -6.02
CA ILE A 107 7.60 -29.18 -5.46
C ILE A 107 7.99 -29.91 -4.17
N MET A 108 7.04 -30.18 -3.29
CA MET A 108 7.31 -30.90 -2.03
C MET A 108 7.72 -32.35 -2.28
N LYS A 109 7.22 -32.96 -3.36
CA LYS A 109 7.60 -34.29 -3.78
C LYS A 109 9.04 -34.29 -4.31
N GLU A 110 9.41 -33.37 -5.19
CA GLU A 110 10.79 -33.24 -5.70
C GLU A 110 11.81 -32.99 -4.58
N ARG A 111 11.52 -32.08 -3.64
CA ARG A 111 12.40 -31.82 -2.47
C ARG A 111 12.64 -33.06 -1.61
N ARG A 112 11.68 -33.99 -1.55
CA ARG A 112 11.86 -35.24 -0.79
C ARG A 112 12.82 -36.19 -1.50
N PHE A 113 12.92 -36.14 -2.82
CA PHE A 113 13.85 -36.98 -3.57
C PHE A 113 15.28 -36.44 -3.50
N GLU A 114 15.50 -35.13 -3.69
CA GLU A 114 16.84 -34.52 -3.58
C GLU A 114 17.50 -34.76 -2.19
N ASN A 115 16.74 -34.66 -1.10
CA ASN A 115 17.28 -34.91 0.25
C ASN A 115 17.62 -36.39 0.54
N ILE A 116 17.11 -37.34 -0.26
CA ILE A 116 17.44 -38.77 -0.14
C ILE A 116 18.75 -39.06 -0.89
N ASP A 117 18.92 -38.46 -2.07
CA ASP A 117 20.09 -38.66 -2.91
C ASP A 117 21.38 -38.09 -2.28
N ASP A 118 21.26 -36.97 -1.53
CA ASP A 118 22.37 -36.37 -0.78
C ASP A 118 22.81 -37.20 0.46
N ASN A 119 21.89 -37.96 1.08
CA ASN A 119 22.18 -38.79 2.27
C ASN A 119 22.64 -40.21 1.92
N THR A 120 22.60 -40.62 0.65
CA THR A 120 22.98 -41.98 0.22
C THR A 120 24.43 -42.04 -0.28
N ASN A 121 25.12 -40.90 -0.38
CA ASN A 121 26.51 -40.77 -0.83
C ASN A 121 27.50 -40.37 0.30
N MET A 122 27.19 -40.66 1.57
CA MET A 122 28.07 -40.41 2.72
C MET A 122 28.40 -41.69 3.47
#